data_AF-A0A931NF01-F1
#
_entry.id   AF-A0A931NF01-F1
#
_cell.length_a   1.000
_cell.length_b   1.000
_cell.length_c   1.000
_cell.angle_alpha   90.00
_cell.angle_beta   90.00
_cell.angle_gamma   90.00
#
_symmetry.space_group_name_H-M   'P 1'
#
loop_
_entity.id
_entity.type
_entity.pdbx_description
1 polymer ?
#
loop_
_entity_poly.entity_id
_entity_poly.type
_entity_poly.pdbx_seq_one_letter_code
_entity_poly.pdbx_strand_id
1 'polypeptide(L)' 'AIEMGADAVDIGKTIHPHPTLGESIGMAAEVAHGSCTDVPPARR' A
#
# COMPACT_ATOMS: atom_id res chain seq x y z
N ALA A 1 1.47 1.85 -12.10
CA ALA A 1 0.82 2.90 -11.29
C ALA A 1 0.92 4.26 -11.97
N ILE A 2 2.14 4.79 -12.15
CA ILE A 2 2.37 6.14 -12.71
C ILE A 2 1.69 6.38 -14.06
N GLU A 3 1.91 5.51 -15.05
CA GLU A 3 1.32 5.64 -16.41
C GLU A 3 -0.22 5.63 -16.42
N MET A 4 -0.83 5.04 -15.39
CA MET A 4 -2.28 4.99 -15.25
C MET A 4 -2.83 6.10 -14.35
N GLY A 5 -1.97 6.97 -13.81
CA GLY A 5 -2.36 8.00 -12.84
C GLY A 5 -2.95 7.45 -11.55
N ALA A 6 -2.61 6.21 -11.17
CA ALA A 6 -3.19 5.52 -10.02
C ALA A 6 -2.81 6.19 -8.69
N ASP A 7 -3.76 6.26 -7.76
CA ASP A 7 -3.54 6.81 -6.43
C ASP A 7 -3.21 5.74 -5.37
N ALA A 8 -3.05 6.15 -4.11
CA ALA A 8 -2.73 5.23 -3.01
C ALA A 8 -3.85 4.21 -2.72
N VAL A 9 -5.12 4.56 -2.98
CA VAL A 9 -6.25 3.67 -2.77
C VAL A 9 -6.25 2.58 -3.84
N ASP A 10 -5.99 2.94 -5.10
CA ASP A 10 -5.91 1.98 -6.21
C ASP A 10 -4.82 0.92 -5.96
N ILE A 11 -3.63 1.37 -5.57
CA ILE A 11 -2.48 0.49 -5.32
C ILE A 11 -2.68 -0.31 -4.03
N GLY A 12 -3.11 0.34 -2.94
CA GLY A 12 -3.29 -0.30 -1.64
C GLY A 12 -4.39 -1.35 -1.64
N LYS A 13 -5.49 -1.13 -2.38
CA LYS A 13 -6.58 -2.12 -2.47
C LYS A 13 -6.35 -3.20 -3.52
N THR A 14 -5.29 -3.11 -4.32
CA THR A 14 -4.88 -4.21 -5.19
C THR A 14 -4.30 -5.32 -4.32
N ILE A 15 -4.86 -6.52 -4.39
CA ILE A 15 -4.40 -7.65 -3.57
C ILE A 15 -3.07 -8.16 -4.13
N HIS A 16 -1.99 -7.84 -3.42
CA HIS A 16 -0.67 -8.37 -3.74
C HIS A 16 -0.48 -9.75 -3.08
N PRO A 17 0.18 -10.70 -3.74
CA PRO A 17 0.40 -12.04 -3.18
C PRO A 17 1.35 -12.01 -1.99
N HIS A 18 1.03 -12.81 -0.97
CA HIS A 18 1.82 -12.99 0.25
C HIS A 18 2.36 -14.44 0.37
N PRO A 19 3.58 -14.68 0.86
CA PRO A 19 4.63 -13.71 1.22
C PRO A 19 5.56 -13.41 0.04
N THR A 20 5.68 -12.14 -0.36
CA THR A 20 6.56 -11.71 -1.46
C THR A 20 7.23 -10.38 -1.18
N LEU A 21 8.34 -10.08 -1.86
CA LEU A 21 8.92 -8.73 -1.81
C LEU A 21 8.01 -7.69 -2.50
N GLY A 22 7.23 -8.12 -3.51
CA GLY A 22 6.36 -7.25 -4.29
C GLY A 22 5.19 -6.67 -3.49
N GLU A 23 4.72 -7.37 -2.45
CA GLU A 23 3.63 -6.89 -1.59
C GLU A 23 3.97 -5.57 -0.87
N SER A 24 5.26 -5.27 -0.67
CA SER A 24 5.72 -4.02 -0.06
C SER A 24 5.26 -2.77 -0.81
N ILE A 25 4.97 -2.87 -2.11
CA ILE A 25 4.41 -1.77 -2.91
C ILE A 25 2.96 -1.46 -2.48
N GLY A 26 2.13 -2.49 -2.30
CA GLY A 26 0.77 -2.36 -1.76
C GLY A 26 0.78 -1.85 -0.32
N MET A 27 1.66 -2.43 0.51
CA MET A 27 1.82 -2.01 1.91
C MET A 27 2.26 -0.54 2.04
N ALA A 28 3.17 -0.07 1.19
CA ALA A 28 3.57 1.34 1.17
C ALA A 28 2.41 2.28 0.80
N ALA A 29 1.54 1.85 -0.12
CA ALA A 29 0.34 2.60 -0.48
C ALA A 29 -0.68 2.62 0.67
N GLU A 30 -0.87 1.50 1.37
CA GLU A 30 -1.69 1.44 2.58
C GLU A 30 -1.15 2.31 3.72
N VAL A 31 0.18 2.43 3.86
CA VAL A 31 0.81 3.35 4.82
C VAL A 31 0.49 4.80 4.46
N ALA A 32 0.61 5.16 3.17
CA ALA A 32 0.28 6.51 2.70
C ALA A 32 -1.21 6.85 2.88
N HIS A 33 -2.10 5.87 2.68
CA HIS A 33 -3.54 6.01 2.92
C HIS A 33 -3.89 5.99 4.43
N GLY A 34 -3.00 5.49 5.29
CA GLY A 34 -3.21 5.38 6.74
C GLY A 34 -4.02 4.15 7.16
N SER A 35 -4.09 3.12 6.32
CA SER A 35 -4.82 1.87 6.57
C SER A 35 -3.92 0.65 6.80
N CYS A 36 -2.60 0.78 6.63
CA CYS A 36 -1.67 -0.33 6.83
C CYS A 36 -1.66 -0.78 8.30
N THR A 37 -1.78 -2.08 8.52
CA THR A 37 -1.79 -2.71 9.86
C THR A 37 -0.47 -3.40 10.23
N ASP A 38 0.44 -3.52 9.28
CA ASP A 38 1.72 -4.23 9.48
C ASP A 38 2.84 -3.33 10.02
N VAL A 39 2.57 -2.04 10.19
CA VAL A 39 3.46 -1.06 10.82
C VAL A 39 2.74 -0.29 11.94
N PRO A 40 3.47 0.36 12.87
CA PRO A 40 2.86 1.22 13.87
C PRO A 40 2.01 2.34 13.23
N PRO A 41 0.96 2.81 13.91
CA PRO A 41 0.12 3.89 13.39
C PRO A 41 0.94 5.17 13.19
N ALA A 42 0.62 5.91 12.12
CA ALA A 42 1.25 7.19 11.84
C ALA A 42 1.06 8.16 13.02
N ARG A 43 2.11 8.95 13.29
CA ARG A 43 2.10 9.90 14.41
C ARG A 43 1.09 11.03 14.11
N ARG A 44 0.20 11.29 15.06
CA ARG A 44 -0.78 12.39 15.02
C ARG A 44 -0.11 13.74 15.24
#